data_AF-A0A2H9NYS4-F1
#
_entry.id   AF-A0A2H9NYS4-F1
#
_cell.length_a   1.000
_cell.length_b   1.000
_cell.length_c   1.000
_cell.angle_alpha   90.00
_cell.angle_beta   90.00
_cell.angle_gamma   90.00
#
_symmetry.space_group_name_H-M   'P 1'
#
loop_
_entity.id
_entity.type
_entity.pdbx_description
1 polymer ?
#
loop_
_entity_poly.entity_id
_entity_poly.type
_entity_poly.pdbx_seq_one_letter_code
_entity_poly.pdbx_strand_id
1 'polypeptide(L)'
;MEKRIVLGKRILNVRCSDECNPKIYKSFFALLEKYEGGLIELMDEYVIPEEVLVNLRGGESELEGFYYKHDKDTSENLVVIDIFTKHIDMQNVEKSLLDVFVHEIVHHLVEDEKETKKKAEEFIRGL
;
A
#
# COMPACT_ATOMS: atom_id res chain seq x y z
N MET A 1 9.10 12.56 -5.85
CA MET A 1 9.98 12.08 -4.75
C MET A 1 10.02 10.57 -4.75
N GLU A 2 11.18 9.96 -4.55
CA GLU A 2 11.34 8.50 -4.62
C GLU A 2 12.26 8.01 -3.50
N LYS A 3 11.89 6.90 -2.85
CA LYS A 3 12.69 6.27 -1.80
C LYS A 3 12.48 4.76 -1.84
N ARG A 4 13.58 4.03 -1.76
CA ARG A 4 13.58 2.58 -1.61
C ARG A 4 13.78 2.24 -0.13
N ILE A 5 12.98 1.31 0.37
CA ILE A 5 13.07 0.81 1.74
C ILE A 5 12.95 -0.71 1.74
N VAL A 6 13.47 -1.33 2.78
CA VAL A 6 13.33 -2.78 3.01
C VAL A 6 12.30 -2.96 4.12
N LEU A 7 11.32 -3.85 3.90
CA LEU A 7 10.29 -4.22 4.86
C LEU A 7 10.24 -5.75 4.93
N GLY A 8 10.85 -6.33 5.96
CA GLY A 8 11.08 -7.77 6.04
C GLY A 8 11.90 -8.27 4.83
N LYS A 9 11.32 -9.15 4.02
CA LYS A 9 11.94 -9.68 2.80
C LYS A 9 11.63 -8.86 1.54
N ARG A 10 10.77 -7.84 1.66
CA ARG A 10 10.34 -7.02 0.52
C ARG A 10 11.16 -5.76 0.39
N ILE A 11 11.28 -5.32 -0.85
CA ILE A 11 11.83 -4.06 -1.25
C ILE A 11 10.66 -3.22 -1.75
N LEU A 12 10.32 -2.17 -0.99
CA LEU A 12 9.30 -1.22 -1.39
C LEU A 12 9.99 -0.05 -2.09
N ASN A 13 9.72 0.09 -3.38
CA ASN A 13 10.04 1.29 -4.14
C ASN A 13 8.85 2.25 -3.99
N VAL A 14 8.98 3.26 -3.14
CA VAL A 14 7.90 4.22 -2.87
C VAL A 14 8.12 5.47 -3.70
N ARG A 15 7.23 5.70 -4.65
CA ARG A 15 7.22 6.85 -5.55
C ARG A 15 6.07 7.78 -5.21
N CYS A 16 6.33 9.07 -5.31
CA CYS A 16 5.36 10.13 -5.10
C CYS A 16 5.43 11.08 -6.29
N SER A 17 4.37 11.13 -7.08
CA SER A 17 4.26 12.01 -8.26
C SER A 17 4.34 13.49 -7.90
N ASP A 18 4.58 14.37 -8.87
CA ASP A 18 4.81 15.81 -8.63
C ASP A 18 3.58 16.53 -8.02
N GLU A 19 2.39 15.97 -8.16
CA GLU A 19 1.15 16.46 -7.56
C GLU A 19 0.86 15.84 -6.18
N CYS A 20 1.69 14.92 -5.69
CA CYS A 20 1.45 14.27 -4.41
C CYS A 20 1.76 15.20 -3.23
N ASN A 21 1.03 15.04 -2.12
CA ASN A 21 1.25 15.84 -0.93
C ASN A 21 2.49 15.38 -0.15
N PRO A 22 3.49 16.25 0.13
CA PRO A 22 4.68 15.87 0.91
C PRO A 22 4.40 15.40 2.33
N LYS A 23 3.29 15.84 2.94
CA LYS A 23 2.85 15.34 4.25
C LYS A 23 2.46 13.87 4.16
N ILE A 24 1.69 13.50 3.12
CA ILE A 24 1.28 12.11 2.88
C ILE A 24 2.50 11.23 2.65
N TYR A 25 3.46 11.69 1.83
CA TYR A 25 4.71 10.97 1.58
C TYR A 25 5.47 10.67 2.89
N LYS A 26 5.65 11.68 3.75
CA LYS A 26 6.33 11.50 5.04
C LYS A 26 5.53 10.60 6.00
N SER A 27 4.21 10.79 6.07
CA SER A 27 3.32 9.98 6.91
C SER A 27 3.31 8.51 6.50
N PHE A 28 3.46 8.20 5.21
CA PHE A 28 3.54 6.82 4.74
C PHE A 28 4.77 6.10 5.33
N PHE A 29 5.94 6.75 5.40
CA PHE A 29 7.10 6.12 6.05
C PHE A 29 6.93 5.99 7.56
N ALA A 30 6.35 6.99 8.23
CA ALA A 30 6.06 6.90 9.66
C ALA A 30 5.11 5.74 9.97
N LEU A 31 4.12 5.51 9.11
CA LEU A 31 3.23 4.36 9.17
C LEU A 31 3.99 3.03 9.03
N LEU A 32 4.88 2.91 8.05
CA LEU A 32 5.64 1.68 7.85
C LEU A 32 6.55 1.37 9.03
N GLU A 33 7.19 2.37 9.62
CA GLU A 33 8.01 2.22 10.82
C GLU A 33 7.16 1.81 12.04
N LYS A 34 5.96 2.41 12.18
CA LYS A 34 5.07 2.15 13.32
C LYS A 34 4.45 0.75 13.29
N TYR A 35 4.08 0.26 12.10
CA TYR A 35 3.35 -0.99 11.91
C TYR A 35 4.19 -2.09 11.24
N GLU A 36 5.53 -1.96 11.27
CA GLU A 36 6.47 -2.83 10.56
C GLU A 36 6.18 -4.31 10.77
N GLY A 37 6.10 -4.77 12.02
CA GLY A 37 5.91 -6.19 12.34
C GLY A 37 4.63 -6.77 11.75
N GLY A 38 3.49 -6.11 11.98
CA GLY A 38 2.21 -6.58 11.47
C GLY A 38 2.13 -6.55 9.94
N LEU A 39 2.69 -5.51 9.30
CA LEU A 39 2.73 -5.42 7.84
C LEU A 39 3.60 -6.53 7.22
N ILE A 40 4.72 -6.88 7.86
CA ILE A 40 5.55 -8.00 7.42
C ILE A 40 4.77 -9.32 7.51
N GLU A 41 4.08 -9.57 8.62
CA GLU A 41 3.27 -10.77 8.82
C GLU A 41 2.14 -10.88 7.78
N LEU A 42 1.41 -9.78 7.54
CA LEU A 42 0.38 -9.72 6.50
C LEU A 42 0.96 -10.03 5.12
N MET A 43 2.07 -9.39 4.76
CA MET A 43 2.70 -9.59 3.45
C MET A 43 3.24 -11.01 3.29
N ASP A 44 3.67 -11.68 4.37
CA ASP A 44 4.04 -13.09 4.37
C ASP A 44 2.83 -14.03 4.21
N GLU A 45 1.76 -13.80 4.98
CA GLU A 45 0.52 -14.58 4.89
C GLU A 45 -0.08 -14.50 3.48
N TYR A 46 -0.04 -13.31 2.88
CA TYR A 46 -0.59 -13.06 1.55
C TYR A 46 0.42 -13.32 0.43
N VAL A 47 1.61 -13.85 0.75
CA VAL A 47 2.63 -14.25 -0.23
C VAL A 47 2.98 -13.08 -1.19
N ILE A 48 3.04 -11.87 -0.65
CA ILE A 48 3.41 -10.69 -1.45
C ILE A 48 4.85 -10.86 -1.93
N PRO A 49 5.11 -10.72 -3.25
CA PRO A 49 6.44 -10.83 -3.84
C PRO A 49 7.48 -9.88 -3.24
N GLU A 50 8.76 -10.19 -3.49
CA GLU A 50 9.89 -9.41 -2.95
C GLU A 50 9.92 -7.96 -3.48
N GLU A 51 9.48 -7.72 -4.71
CA GLU A 51 9.49 -6.37 -5.28
C GLU A 51 8.09 -5.76 -5.26
N VAL A 52 7.96 -4.63 -4.56
CA VAL A 52 6.70 -3.87 -4.45
C VAL A 52 6.96 -2.44 -4.90
N LEU A 53 6.20 -1.96 -5.87
CA LEU A 53 6.17 -0.55 -6.26
C LEU A 53 4.93 0.09 -5.63
N VAL A 54 5.12 1.07 -4.75
CA VAL A 54 4.03 1.85 -4.16
C VAL A 54 4.03 3.24 -4.78
N ASN A 55 2.98 3.62 -5.50
CA ASN A 55 2.84 4.93 -6.11
C ASN A 55 1.80 5.77 -5.36
N LEU A 56 2.25 6.84 -4.71
CA LEU A 56 1.37 7.87 -4.14
C LEU A 56 1.05 8.89 -5.24
N ARG A 57 -0.20 8.84 -5.74
CA ARG A 57 -0.66 9.59 -6.93
C ARG A 57 -1.65 10.69 -6.53
N GLY A 58 -1.44 11.92 -7.00
CA GLY A 58 -2.36 13.04 -6.74
C GLY A 58 -3.70 12.98 -7.49
N GLY A 59 -3.76 12.21 -8.57
CA GLY A 59 -4.71 12.41 -9.69
C GLY A 59 -6.21 12.16 -9.44
N GLU A 60 -6.98 12.29 -10.52
CA GLU A 60 -8.45 12.42 -10.54
C GLU A 60 -9.25 11.09 -10.40
N SER A 61 -8.60 9.95 -10.12
CA SER A 61 -9.29 8.64 -10.00
C SER A 61 -10.33 8.62 -8.89
N GLU A 62 -11.53 8.08 -9.10
CA GLU A 62 -12.51 7.88 -8.03
C GLU A 62 -12.15 6.75 -7.06
N LEU A 63 -11.09 5.97 -7.36
CA LEU A 63 -10.58 4.92 -6.49
C LEU A 63 -9.65 5.48 -5.40
N GLU A 64 -9.63 4.85 -4.23
CA GLU A 64 -8.71 5.18 -3.13
C GLU A 64 -7.35 4.51 -3.31
N GLY A 65 -7.34 3.28 -3.82
CA GLY A 65 -6.14 2.53 -4.17
C GLY A 65 -6.38 1.60 -5.36
N PHE A 66 -5.30 0.99 -5.86
CA PHE A 66 -5.39 -0.06 -6.87
C PHE A 66 -4.18 -0.99 -6.82
N TYR A 67 -4.46 -2.28 -6.63
CA TYR A 67 -3.50 -3.37 -6.68
C TYR A 67 -3.46 -4.05 -8.07
N TYR A 68 -2.27 -4.29 -8.62
CA TYR A 68 -2.11 -5.15 -9.80
C TYR A 68 -0.74 -5.82 -9.90
N LYS A 69 -0.73 -7.01 -10.52
CA LYS A 69 0.49 -7.71 -10.96
C LYS A 69 0.86 -7.21 -12.36
N HIS A 70 2.10 -6.81 -12.58
CA HIS A 70 2.52 -6.28 -13.88
C HIS A 70 2.98 -7.39 -14.81
N ASP A 71 2.14 -7.80 -15.77
CA ASP A 71 2.47 -8.89 -16.71
C ASP A 71 2.68 -8.41 -18.16
N LYS A 72 3.95 -8.51 -18.60
CA LYS A 72 4.43 -9.22 -19.81
C LYS A 72 5.93 -9.01 -20.08
N ASP A 73 6.53 -7.94 -19.56
CA ASP A 73 7.95 -7.58 -19.80
C ASP A 73 8.75 -7.30 -18.51
N THR A 74 8.14 -7.49 -17.34
CA THR A 74 8.76 -7.34 -16.02
C THR A 74 8.70 -8.65 -15.26
N SER A 75 9.64 -8.85 -14.31
CA SER A 75 9.69 -10.03 -13.46
C SER A 75 8.31 -10.31 -12.85
N GLU A 76 7.83 -11.56 -12.92
CA GLU A 76 6.59 -12.05 -12.29
C GLU A 76 6.53 -11.76 -10.76
N ASN A 77 7.64 -11.28 -10.19
CA ASN A 77 7.82 -10.93 -8.79
C ASN A 77 7.61 -9.44 -8.48
N LEU A 78 7.12 -8.62 -9.43
CA LEU A 78 6.82 -7.22 -9.19
C LEU A 78 5.31 -6.99 -9.05
N VAL A 79 4.92 -6.38 -7.94
CA VAL A 79 3.54 -5.94 -7.70
C VAL A 79 3.47 -4.43 -7.55
N VAL A 80 2.39 -3.84 -8.03
CA VAL A 80 2.18 -2.40 -8.00
C VAL A 80 0.96 -2.08 -7.16
N ILE A 81 1.13 -1.12 -6.26
CA ILE A 81 0.07 -0.56 -5.42
C ILE A 81 0.03 0.94 -5.68
N ASP A 82 -1.02 1.38 -6.35
CA ASP A 82 -1.31 2.80 -6.49
C ASP A 82 -2.18 3.25 -5.30
N ILE A 83 -1.84 4.37 -4.65
CA ILE A 83 -2.63 5.02 -3.61
C ILE A 83 -2.96 6.43 -4.09
N PHE A 84 -4.25 6.73 -4.25
CA PHE A 84 -4.72 8.03 -4.74
C PHE A 84 -4.88 9.00 -3.57
N THR A 85 -3.94 9.93 -3.49
CA THR A 85 -3.76 10.79 -2.32
C THR A 85 -4.86 11.83 -2.14
N LYS A 86 -5.69 12.09 -3.15
CA LYS A 86 -6.80 13.05 -3.05
C LYS A 86 -7.90 12.60 -2.08
N HIS A 87 -8.03 11.30 -1.85
CA HIS A 87 -9.05 10.71 -0.98
C HIS A 87 -8.55 10.45 0.44
N ILE A 88 -7.28 10.72 0.71
CA ILE A 88 -6.69 10.52 2.04
C ILE A 88 -7.22 11.59 2.99
N ASP A 89 -7.79 11.15 4.11
CA ASP A 89 -8.27 12.06 5.16
C ASP A 89 -7.09 12.80 5.80
N MET A 90 -6.97 14.09 5.49
CA MET A 90 -5.87 14.93 5.98
C MET A 90 -5.90 15.20 7.49
N GLN A 91 -7.04 14.95 8.16
CA GLN A 91 -7.14 15.01 9.62
C GLN A 91 -6.59 13.75 10.29
N ASN A 92 -6.70 12.59 9.62
CA ASN A 92 -6.27 11.28 10.11
C ASN A 92 -5.37 10.54 9.10
N VAL A 93 -4.38 11.25 8.54
CA VAL A 93 -3.55 10.79 7.41
C VAL A 93 -3.00 9.38 7.61
N GLU A 94 -2.43 9.11 8.79
CA GLU A 94 -1.80 7.82 9.08
C GLU A 94 -2.81 6.68 9.02
N LYS A 95 -3.97 6.84 9.67
CA LYS A 95 -5.02 5.81 9.68
C LYS A 95 -5.58 5.60 8.27
N SER A 96 -5.89 6.68 7.56
CA SER A 96 -6.43 6.58 6.19
C SER A 96 -5.44 5.92 5.23
N LEU A 97 -4.14 6.19 5.36
CA LEU A 97 -3.11 5.48 4.58
C LEU A 97 -3.00 4.01 4.96
N LEU A 98 -3.13 3.66 6.25
CA LEU A 98 -3.11 2.27 6.70
C LEU A 98 -4.28 1.49 6.12
N ASP A 99 -5.48 2.05 6.23
CA ASP A 99 -6.71 1.45 5.74
C ASP A 99 -6.58 1.12 4.24
N VAL A 100 -6.16 2.10 3.42
CA VAL A 100 -5.98 1.89 1.97
C VAL A 100 -4.85 0.91 1.67
N PHE A 101 -3.68 1.06 2.29
CA PHE A 101 -2.52 0.22 1.97
C PHE A 101 -2.75 -1.25 2.31
N VAL A 102 -3.36 -1.54 3.48
CA VAL A 102 -3.73 -2.90 3.87
C VAL A 102 -4.78 -3.46 2.93
N HIS A 103 -5.79 -2.66 2.58
CA HIS A 103 -6.85 -3.08 1.66
C HIS A 103 -6.27 -3.56 0.32
N GLU A 104 -5.35 -2.78 -0.27
CA GLU A 104 -4.69 -3.16 -1.53
C GLU A 104 -3.78 -4.38 -1.39
N ILE A 105 -3.11 -4.58 -0.24
CA ILE A 105 -2.33 -5.81 -0.01
C ILE A 105 -3.24 -7.04 0.00
N VAL A 106 -4.39 -6.95 0.67
CA VAL A 106 -5.34 -8.06 0.80
C VAL A 106 -5.90 -8.49 -0.56
N HIS A 107 -6.07 -7.53 -1.48
CA HIS A 107 -6.48 -7.80 -2.86
C HIS A 107 -5.55 -8.74 -3.63
N HIS A 108 -4.32 -8.98 -3.17
CA HIS A 108 -3.42 -9.94 -3.80
C HIS A 108 -4.00 -11.36 -3.89
N LEU A 109 -4.71 -11.79 -2.84
CA LEU A 109 -5.29 -13.14 -2.75
C LEU A 109 -6.82 -13.15 -2.71
N VAL A 110 -7.45 -11.98 -2.48
CA VAL A 110 -8.90 -11.87 -2.33
C VAL A 110 -9.44 -10.88 -3.35
N GLU A 111 -10.12 -11.39 -4.37
CA GLU A 111 -10.71 -10.55 -5.42
C GLU A 111 -12.06 -9.95 -5.01
N ASP A 112 -12.77 -10.54 -4.04
CA ASP A 112 -14.06 -10.03 -3.57
C ASP A 112 -13.87 -8.80 -2.66
N GLU A 113 -14.47 -7.69 -3.06
CA GLU A 113 -14.38 -6.40 -2.37
C GLU A 113 -14.88 -6.48 -0.91
N LYS A 114 -15.99 -7.18 -0.69
CA LYS A 114 -16.61 -7.25 0.65
C LYS A 114 -15.75 -8.09 1.59
N GLU A 115 -15.18 -9.19 1.11
CA GLU A 115 -14.26 -10.01 1.86
C GLU A 115 -12.93 -9.28 2.10
N THR A 116 -12.40 -8.60 1.09
CA THR A 116 -11.17 -7.77 1.21
C THR A 116 -11.32 -6.75 2.33
N LYS A 117 -12.41 -5.98 2.30
CA LYS A 117 -12.71 -5.00 3.35
C LYS A 117 -12.80 -5.64 4.73
N LYS A 118 -13.49 -6.77 4.85
CA LYS A 118 -13.63 -7.49 6.12
C LYS A 118 -12.25 -7.92 6.65
N LYS A 119 -11.40 -8.52 5.82
CA LYS A 119 -10.08 -9.00 6.23
C LYS A 119 -9.14 -7.84 6.58
N ALA A 120 -9.18 -6.76 5.80
CA ALA A 120 -8.43 -5.54 6.10
C ALA A 120 -8.84 -4.97 7.48
N GLU A 121 -10.14 -4.87 7.77
CA GLU A 121 -10.62 -4.42 9.09
C GLU A 121 -10.22 -5.36 10.22
N GLU A 122 -10.27 -6.69 10.01
CA GLU A 122 -9.84 -7.68 11.00
C GLU A 122 -8.34 -7.55 11.31
N PHE A 123 -7.50 -7.40 10.29
CA PHE A 123 -6.07 -7.15 10.45
C PHE A 123 -5.81 -5.86 11.22
N ILE A 124 -6.42 -4.74 10.81
CA ILE A 124 -6.19 -3.43 11.43
C ILE A 124 -6.66 -3.39 12.89
N ARG A 125 -7.70 -4.15 13.25
CA ARG A 125 -8.12 -4.30 14.66
C ARG A 125 -7.13 -5.13 15.50
N GLY A 126 -6.30 -5.94 14.86
CA GLY A 126 -5.28 -6.77 15.49
C GLY A 126 -3.92 -6.09 15.64
N LEU A 127 -3.70 -4.95 14.99
CA LEU A 127 -2.51 -4.09 15.13
C LEU A 127 -2.51 -3.30 16.44
#